data_AF-A0A0F9CCS9-F1
#
_entry.id   AF-A0A0F9CCS9-F1
#
_cell.length_a   1.000
_cell.length_b   1.000
_cell.length_c   1.000
_cell.angle_alpha   90.00
_cell.angle_beta   90.00
_cell.angle_gamma   90.00
#
_symmetry.space_group_name_H-M   'P 1'
#
loop_
_entity.id
_entity.type
_entity.pdbx_description
1 polymer ?
#
loop_
_entity_poly.entity_id
_entity_poly.type
_entity_poly.pdbx_seq_one_letter_code
_entity_poly.pdbx_strand_id
1 'polypeptide(L)'
;DDDYAWKVMERATKYPFNDESDMYETLKMGIEGAYDPNGRYIKLRRHHPYSYGEEKDVPLRKRPEEKFPGEWRDKWEEGGYDTVSWPPEDIIEEDYFSFIRKKTIKNLKNQRIKIEEFKSSMMDGIAIKETIRNWAFKQKIYVKNIQQIHGRIDTIVVIFDEDNEGEKEKYPYKLTWLAEHDRESDMAFYSTFPGAYLIGPGISHVEVGGLLSIFPAIYLRPIFDPFFDFEFRDTKNKAERLLKAAILYSKEKYIAYAAEKPPRKYFFSLAGIKNRELVYIPLDNFSQESLKTIKHIHILAGRDKRKVAHNYIFLND
;
A
#
# COMPACT_ATOMS: atom_id res chain seq x y z
N ASP A 1 19.26 1.94 -35.54
CA ASP A 1 18.97 1.28 -36.81
C ASP A 1 18.04 2.20 -37.58
N ASP A 2 18.63 2.98 -38.48
CA ASP A 2 17.97 4.12 -39.12
C ASP A 2 16.83 3.67 -40.05
N ASP A 3 16.90 2.42 -40.50
CA ASP A 3 15.89 1.76 -41.33
C ASP A 3 14.58 1.52 -40.54
N TYR A 4 14.69 1.20 -39.25
CA TYR A 4 13.54 1.10 -38.35
C TYR A 4 12.91 2.46 -38.09
N ALA A 5 13.73 3.50 -37.87
CA ALA A 5 13.24 4.86 -37.65
C ALA A 5 12.49 5.39 -38.89
N TRP A 6 12.99 5.11 -40.10
CA TRP A 6 12.34 5.48 -41.35
C TRP A 6 10.97 4.80 -41.52
N LYS A 7 10.88 3.49 -41.26
CA LYS A 7 9.60 2.76 -41.37
C LYS A 7 8.57 3.19 -40.33
N VAL A 8 9.02 3.56 -39.12
CA VAL A 8 8.14 4.12 -38.09
C VAL A 8 7.63 5.49 -38.52
N MET A 9 8.48 6.35 -39.08
CA MET A 9 8.08 7.66 -39.60
C MET A 9 7.05 7.52 -40.74
N GLU A 10 7.29 6.62 -41.69
CA GLU A 10 6.40 6.35 -42.82
C GLU A 10 5.02 5.83 -42.37
N ARG A 11 4.98 5.01 -41.32
CA ARG A 11 3.70 4.55 -40.75
C ARG A 11 3.02 5.58 -39.86
N ALA A 12 3.78 6.37 -39.10
CA ALA A 12 3.24 7.38 -38.20
C ALA A 12 2.59 8.55 -38.95
N THR A 13 3.03 8.82 -40.18
CA THR A 13 2.43 9.83 -41.07
C THR A 13 1.20 9.33 -41.84
N LYS A 14 0.96 8.01 -41.88
CA LYS A 14 -0.26 7.44 -42.48
C LYS A 14 -1.45 7.60 -41.55
N TYR A 15 -2.30 8.58 -41.85
CA TYR A 15 -3.61 8.73 -41.20
C TYR A 15 -4.67 7.92 -41.96
N PRO A 16 -5.27 6.86 -41.35
CA PRO A 16 -6.14 5.92 -42.06
C PRO A 16 -7.49 6.50 -42.50
N PHE A 17 -7.81 7.73 -42.09
CA PHE A 17 -9.02 8.45 -42.50
C PHE A 17 -8.70 9.63 -43.43
N ASN A 18 -7.54 9.61 -44.10
CA ASN A 18 -7.25 10.59 -45.14
C ASN A 18 -8.19 10.35 -46.32
N ASP A 19 -9.12 11.27 -46.55
CA ASP A 19 -10.07 11.21 -47.65
C ASP A 19 -9.45 11.87 -48.89
N GLU A 20 -9.23 11.09 -49.94
CA GLU A 20 -8.69 11.55 -51.23
C GLU A 20 -9.79 11.87 -52.25
N SER A 21 -11.06 11.78 -51.86
CA SER A 21 -12.19 11.97 -52.78
C SER A 21 -12.48 13.43 -53.15
N ASP A 22 -11.78 14.39 -52.54
CA ASP A 22 -11.99 15.85 -52.68
C ASP A 22 -13.47 16.29 -52.43
N MET A 23 -14.29 15.42 -51.82
CA MET A 23 -15.72 15.71 -51.61
C MET A 23 -16.01 16.64 -50.43
N TYR A 24 -15.02 16.89 -49.57
CA TYR A 24 -15.15 17.76 -48.41
C TYR A 24 -14.18 18.93 -48.48
N GLU A 25 -14.63 20.07 -47.95
CA GLU A 25 -13.77 21.24 -47.80
C GLU A 25 -12.52 20.90 -46.97
N THR A 26 -11.36 21.01 -47.61
CA THR A 26 -10.08 20.69 -46.98
C THR A 26 -9.44 21.95 -46.43
N LEU A 27 -9.05 21.89 -45.16
CA LEU A 27 -8.46 23.00 -44.43
C LEU A 27 -6.92 22.88 -44.48
N LYS A 28 -6.23 23.88 -45.02
CA LYS A 28 -4.76 23.84 -45.12
C LYS A 28 -4.12 24.18 -43.77
N MET A 29 -3.50 23.19 -43.14
CA MET A 29 -2.83 23.34 -41.85
C MET A 29 -1.43 23.95 -42.02
N GLY A 30 -1.14 25.03 -41.31
CA GLY A 30 0.18 25.64 -41.19
C GLY A 30 0.71 25.60 -39.75
N ILE A 31 1.95 26.06 -39.55
CA ILE A 31 2.61 26.04 -38.23
C ILE A 31 1.91 26.94 -37.21
N GLU A 32 1.29 28.05 -37.63
CA GLU A 32 0.69 29.04 -36.71
C GLU A 32 -0.84 29.05 -36.72
N GLY A 33 -1.46 28.30 -37.62
CA GLY A 33 -2.90 28.36 -37.86
C GLY A 33 -3.26 27.55 -39.09
N ALA A 34 -4.47 27.74 -39.58
CA ALA A 34 -4.98 26.98 -40.70
C ALA A 34 -5.81 27.88 -41.62
N TYR A 35 -5.90 27.53 -42.90
CA TYR A 35 -6.60 28.31 -43.91
C TYR A 35 -7.79 27.52 -44.44
N ASP A 36 -8.95 28.16 -44.50
CA ASP A 36 -10.12 27.58 -45.17
C ASP A 36 -9.95 27.59 -46.70
N PRO A 37 -10.83 26.90 -47.46
CA PRO A 37 -10.77 26.90 -48.93
C PRO A 37 -10.91 28.30 -49.57
N ASN A 38 -11.49 29.27 -48.84
CA ASN A 38 -11.67 30.65 -49.29
C ASN A 38 -10.50 31.56 -48.92
N GLY A 39 -9.42 31.02 -48.33
CA GLY A 39 -8.22 31.74 -47.94
C GLY A 39 -8.31 32.50 -46.62
N ARG A 40 -9.37 32.30 -45.83
CA ARG A 40 -9.51 32.89 -44.50
C ARG A 40 -8.58 32.21 -43.51
N TYR A 41 -7.80 33.01 -42.80
CA TYR A 41 -6.95 32.53 -41.73
C TYR A 41 -7.75 32.19 -40.45
N ILE A 42 -7.51 30.98 -39.93
CA ILE A 42 -8.06 30.44 -38.70
C ILE A 42 -6.90 30.21 -37.72
N LYS A 43 -6.91 30.95 -36.60
CA LYS A 43 -5.89 30.80 -35.57
C LYS A 43 -6.12 29.50 -34.78
N LEU A 44 -5.24 28.52 -34.95
CA LEU A 44 -5.27 27.29 -34.16
C LEU A 44 -4.59 27.52 -32.80
N ARG A 45 -5.34 27.34 -31.71
CA ARG A 45 -4.77 27.40 -30.37
C ARG A 45 -4.21 26.03 -30.01
N ARG A 46 -2.88 25.91 -29.90
CA ARG A 46 -2.16 24.66 -29.55
C ARG A 46 -2.51 24.09 -28.17
N HIS A 47 -3.01 24.93 -27.26
CA HIS A 47 -3.41 24.52 -25.92
C HIS A 47 -4.91 24.81 -25.74
N HIS A 48 -5.65 23.83 -25.22
CA HIS A 48 -6.93 24.12 -24.59
C HIS A 48 -6.70 25.21 -23.54
N PRO A 49 -7.49 26.30 -23.51
CA PRO A 49 -7.41 27.26 -22.43
C PRO A 49 -7.77 26.55 -21.13
N TYR A 50 -6.75 26.16 -20.37
CA TYR A 50 -6.92 25.68 -19.01
C TYR A 50 -7.19 26.93 -18.17
N SER A 51 -8.43 27.13 -17.75
CA SER A 51 -8.69 28.06 -16.66
C SER A 51 -8.09 27.44 -15.41
N TYR A 52 -6.98 27.97 -14.92
CA TYR A 52 -6.67 27.80 -13.51
C TYR A 52 -7.93 28.25 -12.75
N GLY A 53 -8.52 27.34 -11.97
CA GLY A 53 -9.59 27.74 -11.06
C GLY A 53 -9.08 28.88 -10.17
N GLU A 54 -9.98 29.67 -9.60
CA GLU A 54 -9.59 30.66 -8.61
C GLU A 54 -8.76 29.99 -7.51
N GLU A 55 -7.68 30.66 -7.07
CA GLU A 55 -6.96 30.26 -5.87
C GLU A 55 -7.98 30.20 -4.72
N LYS A 56 -8.27 28.98 -4.29
CA LYS A 56 -9.14 28.77 -3.14
C LYS A 56 -8.25 28.77 -1.90
N ASP A 57 -8.60 29.59 -0.92
CA ASP A 57 -8.08 29.42 0.42
C ASP A 57 -8.47 28.02 0.90
N VAL A 58 -7.47 27.14 0.99
CA VAL A 58 -7.61 25.86 1.66
C VAL A 58 -7.44 26.17 3.14
N PRO A 59 -8.49 26.03 3.99
CA PRO A 59 -8.36 26.32 5.41
C PRO A 59 -7.47 25.27 6.07
N LEU A 60 -6.16 25.53 6.07
CA LEU A 60 -5.19 24.68 6.75
C LEU A 60 -5.35 24.88 8.26
N ARG A 61 -5.81 23.84 8.95
CA ARG A 61 -5.83 23.84 10.42
C ARG A 61 -4.39 23.92 10.91
N LYS A 62 -4.06 25.00 11.61
CA LYS A 62 -2.77 25.13 12.29
C LYS A 62 -2.80 24.32 13.58
N ARG A 63 -1.76 23.53 13.80
CA ARG A 63 -1.55 22.82 15.05
C ARG A 63 -1.27 23.84 16.16
N PRO A 64 -1.89 23.71 17.35
CA PRO A 64 -1.55 24.56 18.48
C PRO A 64 -0.07 24.41 18.88
N GLU A 65 0.54 25.48 19.37
CA GLU A 65 1.92 25.49 19.88
C GLU A 65 1.95 25.25 21.40
N GLU A 66 3.14 24.99 21.94
CA GLU A 66 3.36 24.95 23.39
C GLU A 66 3.05 26.31 24.02
N LYS A 67 2.38 26.32 25.17
CA LYS A 67 2.16 27.56 25.95
C LYS A 67 3.44 28.06 26.61
N PHE A 68 4.30 27.13 27.02
CA PHE A 68 5.62 27.38 27.56
C PHE A 68 6.57 26.27 27.11
N PRO A 69 7.87 26.56 26.91
CA PRO A 69 8.83 25.56 26.46
C PRO A 69 8.83 24.33 27.37
N GLY A 70 8.61 23.15 26.77
CA GLY A 70 8.61 21.87 27.48
C GLY A 70 7.25 21.41 28.02
N GLU A 71 6.18 22.18 27.84
CA GLU A 71 4.82 21.79 28.26
C GLU A 71 4.46 20.39 27.77
N TRP A 72 4.76 20.06 26.51
CA TRP A 72 4.37 18.76 25.97
C TRP A 72 5.17 17.63 26.58
N ARG A 73 6.44 17.87 26.88
CA ARG A 73 7.33 16.92 27.54
C ARG A 73 6.89 16.66 28.98
N ASP A 74 6.56 17.70 29.73
CA ASP A 74 6.02 17.55 31.09
C ASP A 74 4.75 16.69 31.08
N LYS A 75 3.85 16.93 30.13
CA LYS A 75 2.63 16.13 29.94
C LYS A 75 2.88 14.70 29.47
N TRP A 76 3.97 14.45 28.76
CA TRP A 76 4.39 13.11 28.42
C TRP A 76 4.94 12.37 29.65
N GLU A 77 5.78 13.02 30.45
CA GLU A 77 6.39 12.43 31.65
C GLU A 77 5.36 12.13 32.76
N GLU A 78 4.27 12.91 32.85
CA GLU A 78 3.15 12.67 33.76
C GLU A 78 2.43 11.32 33.53
N GLY A 79 2.40 10.80 32.30
CA GLY A 79 1.55 9.67 31.91
C GLY A 79 2.17 8.65 30.95
N GLY A 80 3.44 8.82 30.59
CA GLY A 80 4.12 8.00 29.57
C GLY A 80 4.35 6.55 29.96
N TYR A 81 4.02 6.15 31.20
CA TYR A 81 4.04 4.77 31.67
C TYR A 81 2.76 3.99 31.34
N ASP A 82 1.65 4.68 31.02
CA ASP A 82 0.36 4.10 30.67
C ASP A 82 -0.06 4.57 29.27
N THR A 83 0.64 4.05 28.26
CA THR A 83 0.46 4.49 26.87
C THR A 83 -0.74 3.85 26.22
N VAL A 84 -1.53 4.65 25.50
CA VAL A 84 -2.73 4.18 24.78
C VAL A 84 -2.80 4.77 23.38
N SER A 85 -3.65 4.17 22.55
CA SER A 85 -3.89 4.60 21.17
C SER A 85 -5.00 5.65 21.11
N TRP A 86 -5.20 6.24 19.94
CA TRP A 86 -6.31 7.13 19.68
C TRP A 86 -7.36 6.45 18.79
N PRO A 87 -8.55 6.09 19.31
CA PRO A 87 -9.52 5.25 18.59
C PRO A 87 -9.91 5.72 17.18
N PRO A 88 -10.03 7.04 16.88
CA PRO A 88 -10.27 7.48 15.51
C PRO A 88 -9.14 7.15 14.53
N GLU A 89 -7.87 7.17 14.96
CA GLU A 89 -6.73 6.75 14.15
C GLU A 89 -6.74 5.22 13.96
N ASP A 90 -7.02 4.48 15.04
CA ASP A 90 -7.09 3.01 15.03
C ASP A 90 -8.10 2.48 13.98
N ILE A 91 -9.24 3.16 13.80
CA ILE A 91 -10.22 2.82 12.76
C ILE A 91 -9.62 2.93 11.35
N ILE A 92 -8.84 3.97 11.09
CA ILE A 92 -8.21 4.19 9.77
C ILE A 92 -7.11 3.15 9.53
N GLU A 93 -6.33 2.84 10.56
CA GLU A 93 -5.33 1.76 10.50
C GLU A 93 -5.99 0.41 10.18
N GLU A 94 -7.08 0.07 10.85
CA GLU A 94 -7.83 -1.17 10.61
C GLU A 94 -8.49 -1.23 9.24
N ASP A 95 -9.04 -0.11 8.75
CA ASP A 95 -9.55 -0.02 7.39
C ASP A 95 -8.44 -0.23 6.36
N TYR A 96 -7.23 0.28 6.64
CA TYR A 96 -6.07 0.02 5.80
C TYR A 96 -5.60 -1.43 5.87
N PHE A 97 -5.59 -2.07 7.04
CA PHE A 97 -5.33 -3.50 7.16
C PHE A 97 -6.38 -4.32 6.38
N SER A 98 -7.66 -3.96 6.46
CA SER A 98 -8.73 -4.56 5.66
C SER A 98 -8.48 -4.42 4.15
N PHE A 99 -8.01 -3.25 3.71
CA PHE A 99 -7.59 -3.02 2.33
C PHE A 99 -6.43 -3.93 1.92
N ILE A 100 -5.38 -4.06 2.75
CA ILE A 100 -4.26 -4.96 2.48
C ILE A 100 -4.78 -6.41 2.34
N ARG A 101 -5.61 -6.90 3.27
CA ARG A 101 -6.21 -8.26 3.21
C ARG A 101 -6.93 -8.48 1.87
N LYS A 102 -7.80 -7.55 1.47
CA LYS A 102 -8.56 -7.64 0.20
C LYS A 102 -7.64 -7.63 -1.02
N LYS A 103 -6.61 -6.76 -1.01
CA LYS A 103 -5.64 -6.66 -2.10
C LYS A 103 -4.79 -7.91 -2.24
N THR A 104 -4.37 -8.51 -1.13
CA THR A 104 -3.63 -9.77 -1.11
C THR A 104 -4.44 -10.92 -1.71
N ILE A 105 -5.70 -11.08 -1.30
CA ILE A 105 -6.59 -12.10 -1.89
C ILE A 105 -6.77 -11.87 -3.39
N LYS A 106 -6.93 -10.62 -3.83
CA LYS A 106 -7.04 -10.27 -5.25
C LYS A 106 -5.75 -10.62 -6.02
N ASN A 107 -4.58 -10.33 -5.45
CA ASN A 107 -3.30 -10.68 -6.07
C ASN A 107 -3.14 -12.20 -6.20
N LEU A 108 -3.46 -12.94 -5.14
CA LEU A 108 -3.43 -14.41 -5.14
C LEU A 108 -4.36 -14.99 -6.22
N LYS A 109 -5.58 -14.45 -6.38
CA LYS A 109 -6.51 -14.83 -7.45
C LYS A 109 -5.91 -14.62 -8.84
N ASN A 110 -5.22 -13.51 -9.05
CA ASN A 110 -4.58 -13.21 -10.33
C ASN A 110 -3.40 -14.16 -10.64
N GLN A 111 -2.66 -14.61 -9.64
CA GLN A 111 -1.56 -15.57 -9.82
C GLN A 111 -2.06 -16.98 -10.17
N ARG A 112 -3.26 -17.35 -9.73
CA ARG A 112 -3.88 -18.67 -10.00
C ARG A 112 -4.79 -18.71 -11.23
N ILE A 113 -4.63 -17.74 -12.15
CA ILE A 113 -5.30 -17.77 -13.45
C ILE A 113 -4.53 -18.68 -14.38
N LYS A 114 -5.14 -19.81 -14.76
CA LYS A 114 -4.65 -20.65 -15.85
C LYS A 114 -5.28 -20.19 -17.16
N ILE A 115 -4.48 -20.15 -18.22
CA ILE A 115 -4.98 -19.86 -19.57
C ILE A 115 -5.03 -21.19 -20.32
N GLU A 116 -6.21 -21.54 -20.80
CA GLU A 116 -6.47 -22.80 -21.48
C GLU A 116 -7.09 -22.54 -22.85
N GLU A 117 -6.93 -23.48 -23.79
CA GLU A 117 -7.60 -23.40 -25.09
C GLU A 117 -9.12 -23.55 -24.90
N PHE A 118 -9.90 -22.70 -25.57
CA PHE A 118 -11.35 -22.81 -25.60
C PHE A 118 -11.77 -24.15 -26.21
N LYS A 119 -12.55 -24.92 -25.44
CA LYS A 119 -13.13 -26.19 -25.91
C LYS A 119 -14.64 -26.07 -26.02
N SER A 120 -15.32 -26.01 -24.88
CA SER A 120 -16.79 -26.02 -24.81
C SER A 120 -17.39 -24.98 -23.86
N SER A 121 -16.57 -24.34 -23.01
CA SER A 121 -17.01 -23.35 -22.04
C SER A 121 -16.12 -22.13 -22.08
N MET A 122 -16.70 -20.94 -21.91
CA MET A 122 -15.93 -19.69 -21.75
C MET A 122 -15.22 -19.60 -20.40
N MET A 123 -15.47 -20.54 -19.47
CA MET A 123 -14.91 -20.55 -18.12
C MET A 123 -15.13 -19.19 -17.44
N ASP A 124 -14.07 -18.51 -16.99
CA ASP A 124 -14.13 -17.18 -16.36
C ASP A 124 -13.90 -16.04 -17.35
N GLY A 125 -13.94 -16.32 -18.66
CA GLY A 125 -13.90 -15.35 -19.75
C GLY A 125 -12.71 -15.50 -20.70
N ILE A 126 -12.75 -14.75 -21.81
CA ILE A 126 -11.76 -14.84 -22.87
C ILE A 126 -10.42 -14.20 -22.46
N ALA A 127 -9.33 -14.93 -22.69
CA ALA A 127 -7.96 -14.44 -22.57
C ALA A 127 -7.58 -13.67 -23.85
N ILE A 128 -8.06 -12.43 -23.98
CA ILE A 128 -7.90 -11.60 -25.19
C ILE A 128 -6.43 -11.50 -25.63
N LYS A 129 -5.52 -11.16 -24.71
CA LYS A 129 -4.09 -11.00 -25.03
C LYS A 129 -3.47 -12.29 -25.60
N GLU A 130 -3.76 -13.43 -24.98
CA GLU A 130 -3.21 -14.72 -25.41
C GLU A 130 -3.86 -15.20 -26.71
N THR A 131 -5.16 -14.91 -26.88
CA THR A 131 -5.90 -15.16 -28.12
C THR A 131 -5.29 -14.36 -29.28
N ILE A 132 -5.10 -13.04 -29.13
CA ILE A 132 -4.48 -12.19 -30.17
C ILE A 132 -3.06 -12.67 -30.48
N ARG A 133 -2.24 -12.95 -29.46
CA ARG A 133 -0.84 -13.40 -29.63
C ARG A 133 -0.75 -14.68 -30.46
N ASN A 134 -1.64 -15.64 -30.22
CA ASN A 134 -1.64 -16.93 -30.91
C ASN A 134 -2.52 -16.95 -32.18
N TRP A 135 -3.28 -15.87 -32.45
CA TRP A 135 -4.27 -15.84 -33.51
C TRP A 135 -3.66 -16.11 -34.89
N ALA A 136 -2.54 -15.46 -35.20
CA ALA A 136 -1.89 -15.52 -36.50
C ALA A 136 -1.41 -16.93 -36.91
N PHE A 137 -1.11 -17.80 -35.95
CA PHE A 137 -0.55 -19.13 -36.22
C PHE A 137 -1.48 -20.28 -35.86
N LYS A 138 -2.26 -20.12 -34.78
CA LYS A 138 -3.07 -21.20 -34.22
C LYS A 138 -4.56 -21.01 -34.47
N GLN A 139 -5.03 -19.78 -34.72
CA GLN A 139 -6.46 -19.44 -34.89
C GLN A 139 -7.36 -20.01 -33.79
N LYS A 140 -6.82 -20.10 -32.57
CA LYS A 140 -7.49 -20.68 -31.39
C LYS A 140 -7.83 -19.59 -30.40
N ILE A 141 -9.01 -19.71 -29.80
CA ILE A 141 -9.46 -18.84 -28.71
C ILE A 141 -8.94 -19.42 -27.41
N TYR A 142 -8.46 -18.56 -26.52
CA TYR A 142 -8.01 -18.94 -25.19
C TYR A 142 -8.95 -18.37 -24.13
N VAL A 143 -9.20 -19.14 -23.08
CA VAL A 143 -10.06 -18.78 -21.93
C VAL A 143 -9.27 -18.78 -20.64
N LYS A 144 -9.76 -18.02 -19.67
CA LYS A 144 -9.23 -17.95 -18.31
C LYS A 144 -9.97 -18.94 -17.42
N ASN A 145 -9.21 -19.73 -16.68
CA ASN A 145 -9.67 -20.59 -15.60
C ASN A 145 -9.10 -20.04 -14.29
N ILE A 146 -9.91 -19.30 -13.56
CA ILE A 146 -9.55 -18.71 -12.27
C ILE A 146 -9.80 -19.76 -11.20
N GLN A 147 -8.73 -20.33 -10.65
CA GLN A 147 -8.90 -21.29 -9.56
C GLN A 147 -9.49 -20.60 -8.32
N GLN A 148 -10.58 -21.15 -7.80
CA GLN A 148 -11.19 -20.65 -6.57
C GLN A 148 -10.23 -20.80 -5.40
N ILE A 149 -9.87 -19.66 -4.81
CA ILE A 149 -9.16 -19.60 -3.54
C ILE A 149 -10.18 -19.68 -2.41
N HIS A 150 -10.03 -20.70 -1.58
CA HIS A 150 -10.76 -20.87 -0.35
C HIS A 150 -9.88 -20.43 0.82
N GLY A 151 -10.37 -19.53 1.66
CA GLY A 151 -9.66 -19.03 2.85
C GLY A 151 -9.71 -17.51 2.96
N ARG A 152 -9.51 -16.99 4.17
CA ARG A 152 -9.38 -15.56 4.45
C ARG A 152 -7.92 -15.24 4.78
N ILE A 153 -7.67 -13.97 5.06
CA ILE A 153 -6.40 -13.48 5.60
C ILE A 153 -6.78 -12.77 6.89
N ASP A 154 -6.38 -13.34 8.01
CA ASP A 154 -6.49 -12.72 9.33
C ASP A 154 -5.24 -11.90 9.66
N THR A 155 -4.10 -12.39 9.19
CA THR A 155 -2.77 -11.97 9.62
C THR A 155 -2.04 -11.19 8.53
N ILE A 156 -1.52 -10.03 8.90
CA ILE A 156 -0.72 -9.17 8.04
C ILE A 156 0.60 -8.87 8.73
N VAL A 157 1.68 -8.92 7.97
CA VAL A 157 2.99 -8.41 8.37
C VAL A 157 3.39 -7.35 7.34
N VAL A 158 3.74 -6.16 7.82
CA VAL A 158 4.26 -5.07 6.97
C VAL A 158 5.63 -4.67 7.50
N ILE A 159 6.67 -4.75 6.67
CA ILE A 159 8.05 -4.42 7.03
C ILE A 159 8.51 -3.25 6.17
N PHE A 160 8.74 -2.10 6.81
CA PHE A 160 9.22 -0.88 6.15
C PHE A 160 10.75 -0.81 6.12
N ASP A 161 11.40 -1.23 7.20
CA ASP A 161 12.85 -1.20 7.36
C ASP A 161 13.28 -2.39 8.21
N GLU A 162 14.18 -3.22 7.67
CA GLU A 162 14.78 -4.34 8.37
C GLU A 162 16.11 -3.92 9.00
N ASP A 163 16.41 -4.42 10.19
CA ASP A 163 17.73 -4.19 10.79
C ASP A 163 18.81 -4.85 9.91
N ASN A 164 19.79 -4.06 9.46
CA ASN A 164 20.95 -4.54 8.74
C ASN A 164 22.10 -4.84 9.71
N GLU A 165 22.79 -5.96 9.49
CA GLU A 165 23.97 -6.33 10.28
C GLU A 165 25.07 -5.24 10.15
N GLY A 166 25.51 -4.70 11.29
CA GLY A 166 26.58 -3.69 11.35
C GLY A 166 26.10 -2.23 11.27
N GLU A 167 24.82 -1.98 11.05
CA GLU A 167 24.23 -0.63 11.10
C GLU A 167 23.65 -0.32 12.48
N LYS A 168 23.58 0.97 12.83
CA LYS A 168 22.90 1.41 14.05
C LYS A 168 21.40 1.16 13.90
N GLU A 169 20.82 0.48 14.90
CA GLU A 169 19.38 0.23 14.99
C GLU A 169 18.57 1.54 14.92
N LYS A 170 17.73 1.67 13.88
CA LYS A 170 16.89 2.85 13.67
C LYS A 170 15.61 2.84 14.50
N TYR A 171 15.06 1.64 14.73
CA TYR A 171 13.75 1.43 15.36
C TYR A 171 13.87 0.52 16.60
N PRO A 172 14.40 1.03 17.72
CA PRO A 172 14.73 0.23 18.89
C PRO A 172 13.53 -0.10 19.79
N TYR A 173 12.46 0.69 19.72
CA TYR A 173 11.27 0.47 20.56
C TYR A 173 10.47 -0.71 20.03
N LYS A 174 10.00 -1.57 20.93
CA LYS A 174 9.28 -2.80 20.63
C LYS A 174 8.04 -2.86 21.50
N LEU A 175 6.89 -3.11 20.91
CA LEU A 175 5.63 -3.20 21.63
C LEU A 175 4.78 -4.35 21.09
N THR A 176 4.04 -5.00 21.99
CA THR A 176 2.88 -5.81 21.64
C THR A 176 1.65 -5.08 22.17
N TRP A 177 0.77 -4.72 21.25
CA TRP A 177 -0.43 -3.92 21.49
C TRP A 177 -1.65 -4.84 21.43
N LEU A 178 -2.38 -4.92 22.54
CA LEU A 178 -3.61 -5.69 22.59
C LEU A 178 -4.81 -4.80 22.23
N ALA A 179 -5.76 -5.38 21.49
CA ALA A 179 -7.00 -4.71 21.13
C ALA A 179 -7.79 -4.30 22.40
N GLU A 180 -8.25 -3.05 22.46
CA GLU A 180 -9.20 -2.58 23.50
C GLU A 180 -10.65 -2.79 23.06
N HIS A 181 -10.91 -2.87 21.74
CA HIS A 181 -12.24 -2.96 21.15
C HIS A 181 -12.39 -4.15 20.19
N ASP A 182 -13.62 -4.67 20.05
CA ASP A 182 -13.92 -5.86 19.22
C ASP A 182 -13.59 -5.70 17.71
N ARG A 183 -13.38 -4.47 17.26
CA ARG A 183 -13.04 -4.13 15.88
C ARG A 183 -11.56 -3.85 15.66
N GLU A 184 -10.73 -4.08 16.66
CA GLU A 184 -9.28 -3.88 16.60
C GLU A 184 -8.55 -5.21 16.49
N SER A 185 -7.39 -5.17 15.84
CA SER A 185 -6.45 -6.27 15.78
C SER A 185 -5.58 -6.30 17.03
N ASP A 186 -5.11 -7.49 17.41
CA ASP A 186 -3.88 -7.54 18.20
C ASP A 186 -2.70 -7.21 17.29
N MET A 187 -1.79 -6.38 17.76
CA MET A 187 -0.62 -5.93 17.01
C MET A 187 0.69 -6.20 17.75
N ALA A 188 1.77 -6.32 16.99
CA ALA A 188 3.11 -6.18 17.52
C ALA A 188 3.95 -5.41 16.51
N PHE A 189 4.79 -4.50 16.96
CA PHE A 189 5.57 -3.67 16.06
C PHE A 189 6.85 -3.19 16.71
N TYR A 190 7.76 -2.72 15.87
CA TYR A 190 8.93 -1.96 16.31
C TYR A 190 8.96 -0.58 15.65
N SER A 191 9.43 0.42 16.39
CA SER A 191 9.34 1.84 16.02
C SER A 191 10.46 2.68 16.65
N THR A 192 10.46 3.97 16.35
CA THR A 192 11.21 4.98 17.09
C THR A 192 10.70 5.10 18.53
N PHE A 193 11.52 5.58 19.46
CA PHE A 193 11.10 5.74 20.86
C PHE A 193 9.91 6.70 21.02
N PRO A 194 8.80 6.25 21.66
CA PRO A 194 7.75 7.15 22.09
C PRO A 194 8.31 8.20 23.06
N GLY A 195 7.86 9.45 22.92
CA GLY A 195 8.35 10.60 23.68
C GLY A 195 9.54 11.33 23.05
N ALA A 196 10.15 10.78 22.00
CA ALA A 196 11.24 11.44 21.28
C ALA A 196 10.73 12.61 20.40
N TYR A 197 9.58 12.42 19.74
CA TYR A 197 8.96 13.43 18.89
C TYR A 197 7.53 13.69 19.35
N LEU A 198 7.34 14.81 20.05
CA LEU A 198 6.05 15.23 20.60
C LEU A 198 5.37 16.21 19.64
N ILE A 199 4.08 15.99 19.41
CA ILE A 199 3.26 16.83 18.52
C ILE A 199 2.12 17.53 19.28
N GLY A 200 2.03 17.31 20.58
CA GLY A 200 1.00 17.83 21.45
C GLY A 200 1.24 17.39 22.89
N PRO A 201 0.46 17.91 23.86
CA PRO A 201 0.65 17.64 25.28
C PRO A 201 0.44 16.15 25.60
N GLY A 202 1.54 15.42 25.83
CA GLY A 202 1.49 13.97 26.03
C GLY A 202 1.12 13.16 24.78
N ILE A 203 1.35 13.70 23.58
CA ILE A 203 1.08 13.02 22.30
C ILE A 203 2.40 12.84 21.56
N SER A 204 2.86 11.59 21.47
CA SER A 204 4.06 11.24 20.72
C SER A 204 3.67 10.74 19.34
N HIS A 205 4.31 11.28 18.33
CA HIS A 205 4.37 10.67 17.01
C HIS A 205 5.48 9.61 17.02
N VAL A 206 5.23 8.42 16.47
CA VAL A 206 6.28 7.43 16.22
C VAL A 206 6.30 6.97 14.77
N GLU A 207 7.49 6.63 14.28
CA GLU A 207 7.67 6.00 12.96
C GLU A 207 7.88 4.50 13.17
N VAL A 208 7.04 3.70 12.52
CA VAL A 208 7.04 2.23 12.58
C VAL A 208 8.02 1.68 11.54
N GLY A 209 8.93 0.83 11.99
CA GLY A 209 9.86 0.10 11.11
C GLY A 209 9.27 -1.21 10.59
N GLY A 210 8.37 -1.84 11.36
CA GLY A 210 7.62 -3.00 10.92
C GLY A 210 6.57 -3.43 11.95
N LEU A 211 5.49 -4.01 11.46
CA LEU A 211 4.34 -4.42 12.26
C LEU A 211 3.76 -5.76 11.84
N LEU A 212 3.08 -6.39 12.79
CA LEU A 212 2.19 -7.54 12.70
C LEU A 212 0.82 -7.08 13.16
N SER A 213 -0.24 -7.44 12.43
CA SER A 213 -1.64 -7.25 12.79
C SER A 213 -2.39 -8.57 12.60
N ILE A 214 -3.17 -8.98 13.61
CA ILE A 214 -4.02 -10.18 13.57
C ILE A 214 -5.47 -9.80 13.91
N PHE A 215 -6.36 -10.01 12.94
CA PHE A 215 -7.80 -9.77 13.10
C PHE A 215 -8.63 -11.00 12.71
N PRO A 216 -9.59 -11.45 13.55
CA PRO A 216 -9.96 -10.90 14.86
C PRO A 216 -8.85 -11.06 15.90
N ALA A 217 -8.88 -10.26 16.98
CA ALA A 217 -7.94 -10.39 18.10
C ALA A 217 -7.97 -11.80 18.73
N ILE A 218 -6.82 -12.30 19.16
CA ILE A 218 -6.63 -13.69 19.62
C ILE A 218 -5.83 -13.81 20.92
N TYR A 219 -5.53 -12.69 21.57
CA TYR A 219 -4.52 -12.53 22.62
C TYR A 219 -3.11 -12.86 22.12
N LEU A 220 -2.47 -11.88 21.48
CA LEU A 220 -1.09 -11.99 21.05
C LEU A 220 -0.14 -11.87 22.26
N ARG A 221 0.71 -12.87 22.46
CA ARG A 221 1.74 -12.82 23.52
C ARG A 221 2.74 -11.70 23.25
N PRO A 222 3.43 -11.15 24.28
CA PRO A 222 4.41 -10.11 24.10
C PRO A 222 5.67 -10.68 23.41
N ILE A 223 5.61 -10.80 22.08
CA ILE A 223 6.57 -11.59 21.31
C ILE A 223 7.99 -11.05 21.43
N PHE A 224 8.18 -9.79 21.79
CA PHE A 224 9.48 -9.15 21.97
C PHE A 224 10.05 -9.24 23.40
N ASP A 225 9.29 -9.81 24.34
CA ASP A 225 9.76 -10.03 25.71
C ASP A 225 10.88 -11.10 25.72
N PRO A 226 11.99 -10.86 26.44
CA PRO A 226 13.09 -11.82 26.55
C PRO A 226 12.68 -13.22 27.00
N PHE A 227 11.60 -13.36 27.77
CA PHE A 227 11.06 -14.65 28.19
C PHE A 227 10.72 -15.56 26.99
N PHE A 228 10.34 -14.99 25.85
CA PHE A 228 10.00 -15.73 24.64
C PHE A 228 11.19 -15.91 23.67
N ASP A 229 12.41 -15.45 24.00
CA ASP A 229 13.56 -15.51 23.08
C ASP A 229 13.89 -16.93 22.60
N PHE A 230 13.67 -17.93 23.45
CA PHE A 230 13.87 -19.33 23.06
C PHE A 230 12.98 -19.73 21.87
N GLU A 231 11.75 -19.22 21.79
CA GLU A 231 10.82 -19.49 20.70
C GLU A 231 11.24 -18.80 19.38
N PHE A 232 12.04 -17.73 19.46
CA PHE A 232 12.44 -16.90 18.32
C PHE A 232 13.95 -16.93 18.01
N ARG A 233 14.72 -17.81 18.64
CA ARG A 233 16.20 -17.89 18.53
C ARG A 233 16.75 -18.11 17.11
N ASP A 234 15.94 -18.63 16.20
CA ASP A 234 16.23 -18.90 14.78
C ASP A 234 15.91 -17.71 13.86
N THR A 235 15.39 -16.62 14.43
CA THR A 235 15.14 -15.35 13.72
C THR A 235 16.38 -14.46 13.81
N LYS A 236 16.70 -13.76 12.71
CA LYS A 236 17.88 -12.90 12.61
C LYS A 236 17.66 -11.48 13.13
N ASN A 237 16.44 -10.96 12.99
CA ASN A 237 16.10 -9.58 13.33
C ASN A 237 14.63 -9.46 13.74
N LYS A 238 14.20 -8.23 14.11
CA LYS A 238 12.83 -7.97 14.56
C LYS A 238 11.77 -8.28 13.49
N ALA A 239 12.08 -8.05 12.22
CA ALA A 239 11.19 -8.36 11.10
C ALA A 239 10.94 -9.88 10.97
N GLU A 240 12.00 -10.69 11.04
CA GLU A 240 11.89 -12.15 11.06
C GLU A 240 11.10 -12.64 12.29
N ARG A 241 11.24 -11.96 13.44
CA ARG A 241 10.47 -12.25 14.66
C ARG A 241 8.97 -12.00 14.48
N LEU A 242 8.59 -10.87 13.88
CA LEU A 242 7.19 -10.58 13.51
C LEU A 242 6.63 -11.63 12.54
N LEU A 243 7.37 -11.99 11.50
CA LEU A 243 6.94 -13.00 10.53
C LEU A 243 6.79 -14.39 11.17
N LYS A 244 7.71 -14.78 12.06
CA LYS A 244 7.57 -16.02 12.81
C LYS A 244 6.30 -16.01 13.66
N ALA A 245 6.05 -14.93 14.39
CA ALA A 245 4.84 -14.76 15.18
C ALA A 245 3.58 -14.87 14.29
N ALA A 246 3.57 -14.22 13.13
CA ALA A 246 2.47 -14.35 12.16
C ALA A 246 2.15 -15.81 11.80
N ILE A 247 3.19 -16.61 11.54
CA ILE A 247 3.03 -18.03 11.19
C ILE A 247 2.52 -18.85 12.38
N LEU A 248 2.97 -18.55 13.60
CA LEU A 248 2.59 -19.29 14.80
C LEU A 248 1.16 -18.97 15.26
N TYR A 249 0.73 -17.72 15.14
CA TYR A 249 -0.52 -17.22 15.70
C TYR A 249 -1.66 -17.12 14.70
N SER A 250 -1.39 -17.08 13.39
CA SER A 250 -2.43 -17.09 12.35
C SER A 250 -3.36 -18.30 12.47
N LYS A 251 -4.66 -18.06 12.29
CA LYS A 251 -5.70 -19.09 12.22
C LYS A 251 -6.04 -19.43 10.78
N GLU A 252 -6.04 -18.43 9.91
CA GLU A 252 -6.32 -18.59 8.49
C GLU A 252 -5.14 -19.15 7.70
N LYS A 253 -5.43 -19.73 6.54
CA LYS A 253 -4.41 -20.36 5.69
C LYS A 253 -3.41 -19.33 5.14
N TYR A 254 -3.87 -18.15 4.75
CA TYR A 254 -3.07 -17.18 4.02
C TYR A 254 -2.60 -16.06 4.94
N ILE A 255 -1.31 -15.76 4.88
CA ILE A 255 -0.68 -14.66 5.62
C ILE A 255 -0.17 -13.65 4.61
N ALA A 256 -0.59 -12.39 4.75
CA ALA A 256 -0.06 -11.31 3.91
C ALA A 256 1.30 -10.85 4.47
N TYR A 257 2.32 -10.81 3.62
CA TYR A 257 3.63 -10.29 3.98
C TYR A 257 4.02 -9.19 2.97
N ALA A 258 3.96 -7.93 3.41
CA ALA A 258 4.29 -6.77 2.60
C ALA A 258 5.64 -6.20 3.01
N ALA A 259 6.62 -6.21 2.12
CA ALA A 259 7.99 -5.77 2.41
C ALA A 259 8.73 -5.39 1.13
N GLU A 260 9.87 -4.71 1.26
CA GLU A 260 10.76 -4.45 0.12
C GLU A 260 11.28 -5.77 -0.48
N LYS A 261 11.69 -6.72 0.37
CA LYS A 261 12.28 -8.00 -0.03
C LYS A 261 11.40 -9.18 0.38
N PRO A 262 11.40 -10.29 -0.37
CA PRO A 262 10.70 -11.50 0.04
C PRO A 262 11.36 -12.11 1.28
N PRO A 263 10.61 -12.86 2.10
CA PRO A 263 11.15 -13.44 3.31
C PRO A 263 12.13 -14.57 3.00
N ARG A 264 13.01 -14.88 3.95
CA ARG A 264 13.95 -16.00 3.83
C ARG A 264 13.20 -17.31 3.57
N LYS A 265 13.77 -18.19 2.71
CA LYS A 265 13.18 -19.51 2.36
C LYS A 265 12.74 -20.35 3.55
N TYR A 266 13.44 -20.23 4.68
CA TYR A 266 13.08 -20.84 5.96
C TYR A 266 11.61 -20.62 6.35
N PHE A 267 11.09 -19.40 6.18
CA PHE A 267 9.72 -19.05 6.59
C PHE A 267 8.65 -19.69 5.71
N PHE A 268 8.93 -19.92 4.42
CA PHE A 268 8.01 -20.65 3.55
C PHE A 268 7.88 -22.11 4.00
N SER A 269 9.00 -22.75 4.37
CA SER A 269 8.98 -24.11 4.92
C SER A 269 8.27 -24.17 6.28
N LEU A 270 8.55 -23.21 7.17
CA LEU A 270 7.90 -23.12 8.47
C LEU A 270 6.38 -22.92 8.33
N ALA A 271 5.95 -22.03 7.43
CA ALA A 271 4.54 -21.83 7.11
C ALA A 271 3.90 -23.12 6.59
N GLY A 272 4.57 -23.84 5.69
CA GLY A 272 4.09 -25.14 5.18
C GLY A 272 3.88 -26.17 6.29
N ILE A 273 4.80 -26.28 7.25
CA ILE A 273 4.68 -27.17 8.42
C ILE A 273 3.45 -26.80 9.26
N LYS A 274 3.13 -25.50 9.37
CA LYS A 274 1.94 -24.99 10.07
C LYS A 274 0.67 -24.98 9.22
N ASN A 275 0.71 -25.55 8.02
CA ASN A 275 -0.39 -25.51 7.04
C ASN A 275 -0.85 -24.06 6.77
N ARG A 276 0.13 -23.18 6.56
CA ARG A 276 0.00 -21.76 6.19
C ARG A 276 0.70 -21.51 4.86
N GLU A 277 0.27 -20.47 4.15
CA GLU A 277 0.81 -20.04 2.87
C GLU A 277 1.14 -18.54 2.96
N LEU A 278 2.42 -18.19 2.81
CA LEU A 278 2.88 -16.81 2.80
C LEU A 278 2.63 -16.18 1.43
N VAL A 279 1.95 -15.03 1.42
CA VAL A 279 1.69 -14.25 0.21
C VAL A 279 2.52 -12.98 0.26
N TYR A 280 3.65 -12.99 -0.43
CA TYR A 280 4.54 -11.84 -0.53
C TYR A 280 3.97 -10.78 -1.47
N ILE A 281 4.00 -9.52 -1.02
CA ILE A 281 3.63 -8.34 -1.80
C ILE A 281 4.72 -7.28 -1.67
N PRO A 282 5.40 -6.91 -2.75
CA PRO A 282 6.30 -5.76 -2.75
C PRO A 282 5.61 -4.48 -2.27
N LEU A 283 6.29 -3.67 -1.43
CA LEU A 283 5.76 -2.39 -0.95
C LEU A 283 5.38 -1.42 -2.09
N ASP A 284 6.09 -1.47 -3.22
CA ASP A 284 5.83 -0.65 -4.42
C ASP A 284 4.44 -0.87 -5.02
N ASN A 285 3.75 -1.95 -4.64
CA ASN A 285 2.36 -2.13 -5.04
C ASN A 285 1.41 -1.18 -4.32
N PHE A 286 1.80 -0.53 -3.23
CA PHE A 286 1.00 0.39 -2.43
C PHE A 286 1.41 1.85 -2.71
N SER A 287 0.47 2.80 -2.55
CA SER A 287 0.85 4.21 -2.66
C SER A 287 1.61 4.63 -1.41
N GLN A 288 2.57 5.55 -1.56
CA GLN A 288 3.31 6.06 -0.42
C GLN A 288 2.40 6.73 0.62
N GLU A 289 1.36 7.44 0.14
CA GLU A 289 0.36 8.06 1.01
C GLU A 289 -0.41 7.04 1.84
N SER A 290 -0.82 5.90 1.26
CA SER A 290 -1.55 4.88 2.00
C SER A 290 -0.66 4.13 2.99
N LEU A 291 0.63 3.96 2.68
CA LEU A 291 1.58 3.37 3.61
C LEU A 291 1.85 4.26 4.83
N LYS A 292 1.75 5.59 4.68
CA LYS A 292 1.94 6.52 5.82
C LYS A 292 0.95 6.27 6.94
N THR A 293 -0.28 5.85 6.62
CA THR A 293 -1.35 5.55 7.59
C THR A 293 -0.91 4.60 8.71
N ILE A 294 -0.10 3.59 8.38
CA ILE A 294 0.36 2.59 9.36
C ILE A 294 1.86 2.68 9.65
N LYS A 295 2.56 3.61 8.96
CA LYS A 295 3.97 3.91 9.19
C LYS A 295 4.15 5.00 10.23
N HIS A 296 3.23 5.95 10.30
CA HIS A 296 3.24 7.05 11.25
C HIS A 296 2.00 6.93 12.12
N ILE A 297 2.21 6.60 13.40
CA ILE A 297 1.12 6.39 14.37
C ILE A 297 1.35 7.28 15.59
N HIS A 298 0.30 7.54 16.37
CA HIS A 298 0.40 8.33 17.59
C HIS A 298 0.19 7.50 18.84
N ILE A 299 1.09 7.70 19.80
CA ILE A 299 1.01 7.10 21.12
C ILE A 299 0.69 8.21 22.11
N LEU A 300 -0.33 7.98 22.93
CA LEU A 300 -0.81 8.92 23.94
C LEU A 300 -0.30 8.53 25.33
N ALA A 301 0.24 9.50 26.07
CA ALA A 301 0.61 9.35 27.48
C ALA A 301 -0.64 9.43 28.37
N GLY A 302 -1.41 8.36 28.42
CA GLY A 302 -2.63 8.24 29.21
C GLY A 302 -3.93 8.46 28.43
N ARG A 303 -5.01 7.84 28.92
CA ARG A 303 -6.36 7.91 28.34
C ARG A 303 -6.96 9.31 28.36
N ASP A 304 -6.55 10.16 29.29
CA ASP A 304 -7.01 11.55 29.39
C ASP A 304 -6.67 12.36 28.13
N LYS A 305 -5.56 12.02 27.45
CA LYS A 305 -5.12 12.71 26.23
C LYS A 305 -6.04 12.47 25.03
N ARG A 306 -6.84 11.40 25.02
CA ARG A 306 -7.84 11.14 23.94
C ARG A 306 -8.79 12.32 23.74
N LYS A 307 -9.07 13.10 24.81
CA LYS A 307 -9.94 14.28 24.76
C LYS A 307 -9.35 15.43 23.96
N VAL A 308 -8.02 15.56 23.90
CA VAL A 308 -7.33 16.68 23.24
C VAL A 308 -6.65 16.27 21.93
N ALA A 309 -6.50 14.97 21.67
CA ALA A 309 -5.79 14.42 20.52
C ALA A 309 -6.26 14.97 19.17
N HIS A 310 -7.57 15.18 18.98
CA HIS A 310 -8.17 15.72 17.75
C HIS A 310 -7.66 17.13 17.35
N ASN A 311 -7.07 17.88 18.30
CA ASN A 311 -6.49 19.20 18.01
C ASN A 311 -5.08 19.11 17.41
N TYR A 312 -4.42 17.95 17.55
CA TYR A 312 -3.01 17.77 17.21
C TYR A 312 -2.80 16.69 16.14
N ILE A 313 -3.64 15.66 16.13
CA ILE A 313 -3.64 14.59 15.14
C ILE A 313 -4.64 14.96 14.04
N PHE A 314 -4.12 15.21 12.84
CA PHE A 314 -4.93 15.51 11.67
C PHE A 314 -4.97 14.27 10.79
N LEU A 315 -6.13 13.63 10.77
CA LEU A 315 -6.40 12.49 9.91
C LEU A 315 -6.78 13.04 8.53
N ASN A 316 -6.19 12.48 7.47
CA ASN A 316 -6.58 12.81 6.11
C ASN A 316 -7.91 12.09 5.81
N ASP A 317 -8.97 12.86 5.54
CA ASP A 317 -10.26 12.34 5.08
C ASP A 317 -10.22 11.85 3.62
#